data_AF-A0A450TJ60-F1
#
_entry.id   AF-A0A450TJ60-F1
#
_cell.length_a   1.000
_cell.length_b   1.000
_cell.length_c   1.000
_cell.angle_alpha   90.00
_cell.angle_beta   90.00
_cell.angle_gamma   90.00
#
_symmetry.space_group_name_H-M   'P 1'
#
loop_
_entity.id
_entity.type
_entity.pdbx_description
1 polymer ?
#
loop_
_entity_poly.entity_id
_entity_poly.type
_entity_poly.pdbx_seq_one_letter_code
_entity_poly.pdbx_strand_id
1 'polypeptide(L)' 'MAALVSDLSVDELRTLIQEVVQQTLTRLLHDPDDGLELREDFRSELQTSLNTVHAGGELLSAKSVAAESKTPGKYAAHE' A
#
# COMPACT_ATOMS: atom_id res chain seq x y z
N MET A 1 16.43 36.10 11.07
CA MET A 1 17.56 35.36 11.65
C MET A 1 17.32 33.88 11.42
N ALA A 2 18.32 33.13 10.96
CA ALA A 2 18.22 31.67 10.86
C ALA A 2 18.57 31.07 12.22
N ALA A 3 17.71 30.21 12.77
CA ALA A 3 17.99 29.46 13.98
C ALA A 3 19.00 28.35 13.66
N LEU A 4 20.03 28.18 14.50
CA LEU A 4 20.99 27.08 14.35
C LEU A 4 20.44 25.84 15.07
N VAL A 5 20.84 24.66 14.60
CA VAL A 5 20.50 23.40 15.28
C VAL A 5 21.06 23.35 16.70
N SER A 6 22.21 24.01 16.92
CA SER A 6 22.83 24.16 18.25
C SER A 6 22.00 24.98 19.24
N ASP A 7 21.04 25.74 18.76
CA ASP A 7 20.21 26.61 19.60
C ASP A 7 18.99 25.85 20.15
N LEU A 8 18.75 24.61 19.69
CA LEU A 8 17.65 23.77 20.16
C LEU A 8 17.99 23.09 21.48
N SER A 9 17.03 23.08 22.39
CA SER A 9 17.01 22.14 23.49
C SER A 9 16.87 20.70 22.98
N VAL A 10 17.20 19.73 23.84
CA VAL A 10 17.06 18.30 23.51
C VAL A 10 15.61 17.92 23.19
N ASP A 11 14.64 18.53 23.86
CA ASP A 11 13.22 18.23 23.64
C ASP A 11 12.73 18.82 22.30
N GLU A 12 13.18 20.01 21.93
CA GLU A 12 12.90 20.61 20.62
C GLU A 12 13.54 19.79 19.50
N LEU A 13 14.79 19.34 19.67
CA LEU A 13 15.44 18.47 18.69
C LEU A 13 14.73 17.12 18.55
N ARG A 14 14.29 16.52 19.65
CA ARG A 14 13.51 15.26 19.63
C ARG A 14 12.22 15.45 18.86
N THR A 15 11.51 16.55 19.11
CA THR A 15 10.25 16.88 18.43
C THR A 15 10.48 17.04 16.93
N LEU A 16 11.49 17.81 16.54
CA LEU A 16 11.85 18.00 15.13
C LEU A 16 12.16 16.66 14.44
N ILE A 17 12.97 15.80 15.06
CA ILE A 17 13.29 14.48 14.49
C ILE A 17 12.02 13.65 14.32
N GLN A 18 11.16 13.62 15.34
CA GLN A 18 9.92 12.85 15.30
C GLN A 18 8.99 13.32 14.17
N GLU A 19 8.85 14.63 13.98
CA GLU A 19 8.07 15.20 12.88
C GLU A 19 8.63 14.82 11.51
N VAL A 20 9.94 14.97 11.31
CA VAL A 20 10.59 14.66 10.02
C VAL A 20 10.48 13.17 9.71
N VAL A 21 10.68 12.30 10.70
CA VAL A 21 10.52 10.86 10.53
C VAL A 21 9.07 10.52 10.18
N GLN A 22 8.09 11.10 10.89
CA GLN A 22 6.68 10.87 10.59
C GLN A 22 6.33 11.30 9.16
N GLN A 23 6.73 12.51 8.75
CA GLN A 23 6.51 12.99 7.38
C GLN A 23 7.14 12.06 6.35
N THR A 24 8.36 11.59 6.61
CA THR A 24 9.08 10.67 5.72
C THR A 24 8.34 9.33 5.60
N LEU A 25 7.90 8.76 6.73
CA LEU A 25 7.16 7.51 6.75
C LEU A 25 5.80 7.64 6.06
N THR A 26 5.06 8.73 6.31
CA THR A 26 3.80 9.00 5.61
C THR A 26 4.02 9.10 4.11
N ARG A 27 5.10 9.74 3.66
CA ARG A 27 5.44 9.82 2.24
C ARG A 27 5.79 8.46 1.63
N LEU A 28 6.54 7.63 2.35
CA LEU A 28 7.01 6.33 1.86
C LEU A 28 5.95 5.24 1.91
N LEU A 29 5.05 5.32 2.89
CA LEU A 29 4.04 4.31 3.20
C LEU A 29 2.62 4.78 2.87
N HIS A 30 2.49 5.84 2.06
CA HIS A 30 1.21 6.28 1.53
C HIS A 30 0.61 5.16 0.66
N ASP A 31 -0.67 4.88 0.89
CA ASP A 31 -1.44 3.96 0.07
C ASP A 31 -1.64 4.57 -1.33
N PRO A 32 -1.02 4.04 -2.39
CA PRO A 32 -1.11 4.59 -3.73
C PRO A 32 -2.54 4.59 -4.29
N ASP A 33 -3.43 3.77 -3.72
CA ASP A 33 -4.81 3.65 -4.14
C ASP A 33 -5.76 4.54 -3.31
N ASP A 34 -5.24 5.33 -2.36
CA ASP A 34 -6.07 6.20 -1.50
C ASP A 34 -6.88 7.21 -2.33
N GLY A 35 -8.19 7.23 -2.11
CA GLY A 35 -9.13 8.06 -2.84
C GLY A 35 -9.49 7.61 -4.27
N LEU A 36 -8.98 6.46 -4.75
CA LEU A 36 -9.37 5.91 -6.04
C LEU A 36 -10.67 5.10 -5.95
N GLU A 37 -11.49 5.20 -7.00
CA GLU A 37 -12.68 4.38 -7.16
C GLU A 37 -12.38 3.12 -7.99
N LEU A 38 -13.07 2.02 -7.67
CA LEU A 38 -13.02 0.82 -8.49
C LEU A 38 -13.72 1.06 -9.82
N ARG A 39 -13.07 0.67 -10.92
CA ARG A 39 -13.73 0.56 -12.21
C ARG A 39 -14.87 -0.46 -12.13
N GLU A 40 -15.97 -0.18 -12.84
CA GLU A 40 -17.19 -1.00 -12.78
C GLU A 40 -16.98 -2.44 -13.24
N ASP A 41 -16.12 -2.66 -14.24
CA ASP A 41 -15.79 -4.01 -14.70
C ASP A 41 -15.04 -4.79 -13.62
N PHE A 42 -14.04 -4.17 -13.00
CA PHE A 42 -13.29 -4.78 -11.90
C PHE A 42 -14.17 -5.03 -10.66
N ARG A 43 -15.11 -4.12 -10.35
CA ARG A 43 -16.11 -4.33 -9.30
C ARG A 43 -16.98 -5.56 -9.58
N SER A 44 -17.45 -5.73 -10.82
CA SER A 44 -18.26 -6.88 -11.23
C SER A 44 -17.50 -8.21 -11.10
N GLU A 45 -16.23 -8.21 -11.51
CA GLU A 45 -15.34 -9.38 -11.36
C GLU A 45 -15.12 -9.74 -9.89
N LEU A 46 -14.85 -8.76 -9.03
CA LEU A 46 -14.70 -8.95 -7.59
C LEU A 46 -15.99 -9.51 -6.97
N GLN A 47 -17.15 -8.98 -7.34
CA GLN A 47 -18.44 -9.48 -6.86
C GLN A 47 -18.65 -10.96 -7.23
N THR A 48 -18.29 -11.33 -8.46
CA THR A 48 -18.38 -12.72 -8.96
C THR A 48 -17.43 -13.65 -8.20
N SER A 49 -16.20 -13.19 -7.97
CA SER A 49 -15.21 -13.91 -7.17
C SER A 49 -15.71 -14.16 -5.74
N LEU A 50 -16.18 -13.11 -5.04
CA LEU A 50 -16.72 -13.23 -3.69
C LEU A 50 -17.90 -14.20 -3.60
N ASN A 51 -18.83 -14.12 -4.56
CA ASN A 51 -19.97 -15.04 -4.62
C ASN A 51 -19.53 -16.50 -4.82
N THR A 52 -18.48 -16.72 -5.61
CA THR A 52 -17.89 -18.05 -5.83
C THR A 52 -17.33 -18.62 -4.53
N VAL A 53 -16.59 -17.80 -3.77
CA VAL A 53 -16.07 -18.19 -2.45
C VAL A 53 -17.21 -18.52 -1.48
N HIS A 54 -18.24 -17.66 -1.40
CA HIS A 54 -19.40 -17.90 -0.53
C HIS A 54 -20.19 -19.16 -0.88
N ALA A 55 -20.24 -19.52 -2.17
CA ALA A 55 -20.86 -20.77 -2.63
C ALA A 55 -20.02 -22.03 -2.36
N GLY A 56 -18.85 -21.89 -1.71
CA GLY A 56 -17.92 -23.01 -1.46
C GLY A 56 -17.10 -23.40 -2.68
N GLY A 57 -16.87 -22.46 -3.60
CA GLY A 57 -16.02 -22.65 -4.77
C GLY A 57 -14.57 -22.98 -4.40
N GLU A 58 -13.83 -23.51 -5.37
CA GLU A 58 -12.45 -23.93 -5.19
C GLU A 58 -11.54 -22.73 -4.86
N LEU A 59 -10.73 -22.87 -3.81
CA LEU A 59 -9.78 -21.85 -3.38
C LEU A 59 -8.35 -22.30 -3.65
N LEU A 60 -7.51 -21.36 -4.05
CA LEU A 60 -6.08 -21.59 -4.19
C LEU A 60 -5.38 -21.37 -2.85
N SER A 61 -4.46 -22.26 -2.50
CA SER A 61 -3.63 -22.06 -1.32
C SER A 61 -2.66 -20.89 -1.56
N ALA A 62 -2.37 -20.10 -0.52
CA ALA A 62 -1.39 -19.01 -0.60
C ALA A 62 -0.01 -19.50 -1.09
N LYS A 63 0.37 -20.74 -0.75
CA LYS A 63 1.60 -21.38 -1.22
C LYS A 63 1.58 -21.62 -2.74
N SER A 64 0.44 -22.03 -3.28
CA SER A 64 0.26 -22.24 -4.72
C SER A 64 0.35 -20.92 -5.47
N VAL A 65 -0.34 -19.88 -4.99
CA VAL A 65 -0.33 -18.53 -5.60
C VAL A 65 1.07 -17.91 -5.62
N ALA A 66 1.81 -17.99 -4.51
CA ALA A 66 3.18 -17.45 -4.43
C ALA A 66 4.21 -18.20 -5.29
N ALA A 67 3.93 -19.47 -5.65
CA ALA A 67 4.77 -20.21 -6.59
C ALA A 67 4.56 -19.75 -8.03
N GLU A 68 3.32 -19.38 -8.38
CA GLU A 68 2.92 -18.98 -9.73
C GLU A 68 3.21 -17.50 -10.04
N SER A 69 3.22 -16.62 -9.02
CA SER A 69 3.52 -15.19 -9.18
C SER A 69 4.98 -14.86 -9.54
N LYS A 70 5.86 -15.87 -9.63
CA LYS A 70 7.27 -15.72 -10.04
C LYS A 70 7.46 -15.66 -11.56
N THR A 71 6.41 -15.95 -12.32
CA THR A 71 6.34 -15.66 -13.75
C THR A 71 5.65 -14.31 -13.98
N PRO A 72 6.14 -13.45 -14.89
CA PRO A 72 5.47 -12.18 -15.18
C PRO A 72 4.02 -12.45 -15.61
N GLY A 73 3.08 -11.93 -14.83
CA GLY A 73 1.65 -12.11 -15.06
C GLY A 73 1.20 -11.42 -16.35
N LYS A 74 0.10 -11.92 -16.93
CA LYS A 74 -0.54 -11.39 -18.16
C LYS A 74 -0.91 -9.91 -18.14
N TYR A 75 -0.81 -9.24 -16.99
CA TYR A 75 -1.14 -7.83 -16.78
C TYR A 75 0.07 -6.90 -16.72
N ALA A 76 1.30 -7.41 -16.91
CA ALA A 76 2.53 -6.60 -16.86
C ALA A 76 2.77 -5.71 -18.10
N ALA A 77 1.78 -5.54 -18.97
CA ALA A 77 1.94 -4.86 -20.26
C ALA A 77 0.84 -3.82 -20.52
N HIS A 78 0.67 -2.87 -19.61
CA HIS A 78 -0.02 -1.62 -19.89
C HIS A 78 0.65 -0.47 -19.11
N GLU A 79 1.81 -0.04 -19.59
CA GLU A 79 2.36 1.32 -19.37
C GLU A 79 2.65 1.95 -20.73
#